data_AF-A0AAD7IIM8-F1
#
_entry.id   AF-A0AAD7IIM8-F1
#
_cell.length_a   1.000
_cell.length_b   1.000
_cell.length_c   1.000
_cell.angle_alpha   90.00
_cell.angle_beta   90.00
_cell.angle_gamma   90.00
#
_symmetry.space_group_name_H-M   'P 1'
#
loop_
_entity.id
_entity.type
_entity.pdbx_description
1 polymer ?
#
loop_
_entity_poly.entity_id
_entity_poly.type
_entity_poly.pdbx_seq_one_letter_code
_entity_poly.pdbx_strand_id
1 'polypeptide(L)'
;PENTQVVGVFGQDKTVPELSKTIPYNLFKVDIYQLGNVFNALIEKYPAMAPYFGPLATSMTQQSSDERPTCTASQALAHFEIICSHLSSTDLRSRLKPHFPTTVNGFPSYSGESDSDYELLTDSGASNDREASDSNAEE
;
A
#
# COMPACT_ATOMS: atom_id res chain seq x y z
N PRO A 1 1.06 -22.52 14.09
CA PRO A 1 1.61 -21.14 13.98
C PRO A 1 0.71 -20.04 14.59
N GLU A 2 -0.60 -20.26 14.72
CA GLU A 2 -1.61 -19.23 15.04
C GLU A 2 -1.52 -18.53 16.41
N ASN A 3 -0.58 -18.92 17.29
CA ASN A 3 -0.49 -18.40 18.67
C ASN A 3 0.89 -17.82 19.02
N THR A 4 1.61 -17.28 18.04
CA THR A 4 2.86 -16.52 18.32
C THR A 4 2.48 -15.10 18.73
N GLN A 5 2.56 -14.82 20.02
CA GLN A 5 2.35 -13.48 20.58
C GLN A 5 3.68 -12.75 20.77
N VAL A 6 3.73 -11.46 20.45
CA VAL A 6 4.91 -10.60 20.65
C VAL A 6 4.52 -9.23 21.19
N VAL A 7 5.52 -8.47 21.64
CA VAL A 7 5.41 -7.03 21.95
C VAL A 7 6.34 -6.23 21.04
N GLY A 8 5.95 -5.00 20.72
CA GLY A 8 6.70 -4.08 19.87
C GLY A 8 5.79 -3.07 19.16
N VAL A 9 6.32 -1.88 18.87
CA VAL A 9 5.62 -0.80 18.13
C VAL A 9 6.25 -0.47 16.78
N PHE A 10 7.19 -1.32 16.33
CA PHE A 10 7.93 -1.13 15.10
C PHE A 10 7.39 -2.08 14.02
N GLY A 11 6.39 -1.63 13.27
CA GLY A 11 5.95 -2.22 11.99
C GLY A 11 6.21 -1.27 10.81
N GLN A 12 6.11 -1.76 9.58
CA GLN A 12 6.09 -0.91 8.38
C GLN A 12 4.76 -0.14 8.31
N ASP A 13 3.65 -0.86 8.45
CA ASP A 13 2.34 -0.25 8.65
C ASP A 13 2.24 0.33 10.07
N LYS A 14 1.92 1.61 10.18
CA LYS A 14 1.72 2.33 11.45
C LYS A 14 0.25 2.42 11.89
N THR A 15 -0.67 1.95 11.05
CA THR A 15 -2.12 2.00 11.30
C THR A 15 -2.63 0.76 12.05
N VAL A 16 -1.80 -0.29 12.16
CA VAL A 16 -2.07 -1.51 12.95
C VAL A 16 -2.38 -1.15 14.42
N PRO A 17 -3.62 -1.34 14.90
CA PRO A 17 -4.05 -0.81 16.19
C PRO A 17 -3.52 -1.58 17.41
N GLU A 18 -3.15 -2.85 17.26
CA GLU A 18 -2.66 -3.70 18.37
C GLU A 18 -1.17 -3.51 18.72
N LEU A 19 -0.42 -2.73 17.95
CA LEU A 19 1.02 -2.51 18.17
C LEU A 19 1.29 -1.88 19.54
N SER A 20 1.78 -2.67 20.48
CA SER A 20 2.02 -2.24 21.86
C SER A 20 3.40 -2.66 22.39
N LYS A 21 4.03 -1.80 23.20
CA LYS A 21 5.29 -2.10 23.89
C LYS A 21 5.12 -3.07 25.07
N THR A 22 3.90 -3.25 25.56
CA THR A 22 3.61 -3.91 26.85
C THR A 22 2.51 -4.97 26.78
N ILE A 23 1.58 -4.86 25.83
CA ILE A 23 0.49 -5.82 25.64
C ILE A 23 0.87 -6.77 24.51
N PRO A 24 0.98 -8.10 24.76
CA PRO A 24 1.26 -9.06 23.71
C PRO A 24 0.12 -9.13 22.68
N TYR A 25 0.46 -9.14 21.40
CA TYR A 25 -0.49 -9.25 20.29
C TYR A 25 -0.10 -10.37 19.33
N ASN A 26 -1.08 -10.87 18.55
CA ASN A 26 -0.90 -11.99 17.64
C ASN A 26 -0.32 -11.51 16.29
N LEU A 27 0.91 -11.91 15.95
CA LEU A 27 1.55 -11.55 14.68
C LEU A 27 0.74 -11.94 13.45
N PHE A 28 0.09 -13.10 13.47
CA PHE A 28 -0.69 -13.57 12.33
C PHE A 28 -1.90 -12.66 12.04
N LYS A 29 -2.48 -12.05 13.08
CA LYS A 29 -3.55 -11.06 12.93
C LYS A 29 -3.04 -9.73 12.39
N VAL A 30 -1.81 -9.31 12.77
CA VAL A 30 -1.14 -8.14 12.21
C VAL A 30 -0.89 -8.31 10.72
N ASP A 31 -0.39 -9.47 10.28
CA ASP A 31 -0.13 -9.73 8.85
C ASP A 31 -1.42 -9.70 8.01
N ILE A 32 -2.54 -10.21 8.54
CA ILE A 32 -3.87 -10.08 7.91
C ILE A 32 -4.25 -8.60 7.76
N TYR A 33 -4.05 -7.78 8.79
CA TYR A 33 -4.38 -6.35 8.74
C TYR A 33 -3.53 -5.61 7.69
N GLN A 34 -2.21 -5.84 7.70
CA GLN A 34 -1.29 -5.27 6.71
C GLN A 34 -1.66 -5.67 5.28
N LEU A 35 -2.01 -6.95 5.04
CA LEU A 35 -2.46 -7.42 3.73
C LEU A 35 -3.82 -6.81 3.33
N GLY A 36 -4.73 -6.58 4.30
CA GLY A 36 -5.97 -5.84 4.07
C GLY A 36 -5.72 -4.40 3.62
N ASN A 37 -4.73 -3.73 4.21
CA ASN A 37 -4.31 -2.40 3.77
C ASN A 37 -3.63 -2.40 2.39
N VAL A 38 -2.93 -3.46 2.00
CA VAL A 38 -2.48 -3.64 0.60
C VAL A 38 -3.66 -3.73 -0.35
N PHE A 39 -4.73 -4.46 -0.01
CA PHE A 39 -5.96 -4.46 -0.81
C PHE A 39 -6.61 -3.07 -0.87
N ASN A 40 -6.68 -2.33 0.23
CA ASN A 40 -7.21 -0.95 0.24
C ASN A 40 -6.41 -0.02 -0.69
N ALA A 41 -5.08 -0.05 -0.63
CA ALA A 41 -4.22 0.75 -1.51
C ALA A 41 -4.34 0.35 -2.99
N LEU A 42 -4.53 -0.95 -3.28
CA LEU A 42 -4.83 -1.42 -4.64
C LEU A 42 -6.20 -0.97 -5.12
N ILE A 43 -7.22 -0.95 -4.25
CA ILE A 43 -8.57 -0.48 -4.57
C ILE A 43 -8.60 1.03 -4.81
N GLU A 44 -7.88 1.81 -4.00
CA GLU A 44 -7.70 3.25 -4.19
C GLU A 44 -7.05 3.55 -5.54
N LYS A 45 -5.95 2.85 -5.85
CA LYS A 45 -5.25 3.00 -7.14
C LYS A 45 -6.06 2.47 -8.32
N TYR A 46 -6.87 1.43 -8.14
CA TYR A 46 -7.64 0.76 -9.18
C TYR A 46 -9.12 0.59 -8.74
N PRO A 47 -9.97 1.63 -8.85
CA PRO A 47 -11.35 1.59 -8.33
C PRO A 47 -12.22 0.45 -8.88
N ALA A 48 -11.88 -0.08 -10.07
CA ALA A 48 -12.52 -1.26 -10.66
C ALA A 48 -12.40 -2.54 -9.78
N MET A 49 -11.44 -2.60 -8.84
CA MET A 49 -11.30 -3.69 -7.87
C MET A 49 -12.28 -3.59 -6.70
N ALA A 50 -12.82 -2.40 -6.41
CA ALA A 50 -13.65 -2.14 -5.23
C ALA A 50 -14.87 -3.08 -5.09
N PRO A 51 -15.67 -3.35 -6.16
CA PRO A 51 -16.87 -4.20 -6.04
C PRO A 51 -16.56 -5.66 -5.66
N TYR A 52 -15.34 -6.13 -5.96
CA TYR A 52 -14.92 -7.51 -5.77
C TYR A 52 -14.17 -7.68 -4.44
N PHE A 53 -13.15 -6.85 -4.20
CA PHE A 53 -12.23 -7.01 -3.07
C PHE A 53 -12.52 -6.10 -1.88
N GLY A 54 -13.38 -5.07 -2.03
CA GLY A 54 -13.74 -4.15 -0.94
C GLY A 54 -14.29 -4.85 0.32
N PRO A 55 -15.22 -5.82 0.21
CA PRO A 55 -15.70 -6.57 1.37
C PRO A 55 -14.61 -7.38 2.07
N LEU A 56 -13.68 -7.98 1.31
CA LEU A 56 -12.55 -8.73 1.85
C LEU A 56 -11.57 -7.80 2.58
N ALA A 57 -11.16 -6.70 1.95
CA ALA A 57 -10.27 -5.71 2.53
C ALA A 57 -10.84 -5.15 3.85
N THR A 58 -12.12 -4.75 3.84
CA THR A 58 -12.84 -4.24 5.03
C THR A 58 -12.87 -5.27 6.16
N SER A 59 -13.03 -6.56 5.86
CA SER A 59 -12.99 -7.65 6.85
C SER A 59 -11.60 -7.83 7.47
N MET A 60 -10.56 -7.70 6.65
CA MET A 60 -9.16 -7.86 7.07
C MET A 60 -8.66 -6.69 7.91
N THR A 61 -9.15 -5.46 7.67
CA THR A 61 -8.73 -4.24 8.38
C THR A 61 -9.66 -3.81 9.53
N GLN A 62 -10.42 -4.73 10.13
CA GLN A 62 -11.19 -4.43 11.35
C GLN A 62 -10.24 -4.04 12.50
N GLN A 63 -10.68 -3.07 13.31
CA GLN A 63 -9.84 -2.46 14.34
C GLN A 63 -9.52 -3.45 15.47
N SER A 64 -10.54 -4.06 16.09
CA SER A 64 -10.33 -5.15 17.04
C SER A 64 -9.78 -6.40 16.32
N SER A 65 -8.70 -6.99 16.84
CA SER A 65 -8.06 -8.20 16.29
C SER A 65 -9.00 -9.42 16.28
N ASP A 66 -9.96 -9.40 17.19
CA ASP A 66 -10.91 -10.48 17.44
C ASP A 66 -12.20 -10.26 16.61
N GLU A 67 -12.54 -8.99 16.35
CA GLU A 67 -13.61 -8.59 15.42
C GLU A 67 -13.18 -8.64 13.95
N ARG A 68 -11.89 -8.83 13.62
CA ARG A 68 -11.44 -9.34 12.29
C ARG A 68 -12.04 -10.73 12.10
N PRO A 69 -13.25 -10.81 11.53
CA PRO A 69 -14.18 -11.84 11.88
C PRO A 69 -13.75 -13.09 11.15
N THR A 70 -13.51 -14.18 11.89
CA THR A 70 -13.38 -15.51 11.29
C THR A 70 -12.44 -15.53 10.07
N CYS A 71 -11.27 -14.91 10.21
CA CYS A 71 -10.19 -14.97 9.24
C CYS A 71 -9.00 -15.72 9.85
N THR A 72 -9.13 -17.04 9.92
CA THR A 72 -7.97 -17.93 9.72
C THR A 72 -7.46 -17.76 8.28
N ALA A 73 -6.22 -18.17 7.99
CA ALA A 73 -5.67 -18.05 6.63
C ALA A 73 -6.58 -18.72 5.58
N SER A 74 -7.19 -19.85 5.95
CA SER A 74 -8.16 -20.61 5.16
C SER A 74 -9.47 -19.87 4.90
N GLN A 75 -9.96 -19.03 5.81
CA GLN A 75 -11.21 -18.29 5.61
C GLN A 75 -11.01 -17.03 4.76
N ALA A 76 -9.89 -16.31 4.94
CA ALA A 76 -9.50 -15.24 4.03
C ALA A 76 -9.24 -15.78 2.61
N LEU A 77 -8.58 -16.94 2.51
CA LEU A 77 -8.39 -17.66 1.25
C LEU A 77 -9.73 -18.09 0.63
N ALA A 78 -10.66 -18.67 1.40
CA ALA A 78 -11.97 -19.07 0.89
C ALA A 78 -12.77 -17.87 0.36
N HIS A 79 -12.75 -16.72 1.05
CA HIS A 79 -13.35 -15.49 0.51
C HIS A 79 -12.67 -15.03 -0.79
N PHE A 80 -11.34 -15.06 -0.85
CA PHE A 80 -10.58 -14.72 -2.05
C PHE A 80 -10.91 -15.66 -3.23
N GLU A 81 -10.95 -16.98 -2.99
CA GLU A 81 -11.31 -18.00 -3.98
C GLU A 81 -12.76 -17.83 -4.47
N ILE A 82 -13.70 -17.54 -3.56
CA ILE A 82 -15.08 -17.19 -3.92
C ILE A 82 -15.09 -15.96 -4.83
N ILE A 83 -14.40 -14.87 -4.48
CA ILE A 83 -14.32 -13.67 -5.32
C ILE A 83 -13.74 -14.01 -6.70
N CYS A 84 -12.61 -14.72 -6.75
CA CYS A 84 -11.97 -15.12 -8.00
C CYS A 84 -12.85 -16.05 -8.86
N SER A 85 -13.68 -16.91 -8.26
CA SER A 85 -14.59 -17.79 -9.01
C SER A 85 -15.71 -17.03 -9.74
N HIS A 86 -16.02 -15.80 -9.33
CA HIS A 86 -16.99 -14.93 -9.98
C HIS A 86 -16.37 -14.02 -11.06
N LEU A 87 -15.04 -14.00 -11.22
CA LEU A 87 -14.36 -13.24 -12.26
C LEU A 87 -14.29 -14.07 -13.56
N SER A 88 -14.74 -13.49 -14.66
CA SER A 88 -14.60 -14.14 -15.97
C SER A 88 -13.14 -14.15 -16.44
N SER A 89 -12.83 -15.03 -17.39
CA SER A 89 -11.54 -15.00 -18.09
C SER A 89 -11.25 -13.66 -18.79
N THR A 90 -12.28 -12.88 -19.10
CA THR A 90 -12.14 -11.53 -19.67
C THR A 90 -11.75 -10.52 -18.59
N ASP A 91 -12.38 -10.58 -17.42
CA ASP A 91 -12.08 -9.69 -16.28
C ASP A 91 -10.64 -9.90 -15.81
N LEU A 92 -10.21 -11.16 -15.65
CA LEU A 92 -8.84 -11.53 -15.27
C LEU A 92 -7.78 -11.13 -16.31
N ARG A 93 -8.16 -10.95 -17.58
CA ARG A 93 -7.28 -10.47 -18.66
C ARG A 93 -7.36 -8.95 -18.87
N SER A 94 -8.33 -8.30 -18.26
CA SER A 94 -8.53 -6.86 -18.40
C SER A 94 -7.40 -6.10 -17.72
N ARG A 95 -6.91 -5.05 -18.37
CA ARG A 95 -5.92 -4.16 -17.75
C ARG A 95 -6.64 -3.24 -16.79
N LEU A 96 -6.38 -3.40 -15.49
CA LEU A 96 -6.80 -2.45 -14.47
C LEU A 96 -6.30 -1.05 -14.86
N LYS A 97 -7.25 -0.12 -15.05
CA LYS A 97 -6.93 1.28 -15.31
C LYS A 97 -6.67 1.96 -13.97
N PRO A 98 -5.47 2.53 -13.75
CA PRO A 98 -5.25 3.30 -12.55
C PRO A 98 -6.17 4.52 -12.54
N HIS A 99 -6.46 5.02 -11.35
CA HIS A 99 -6.99 6.36 -11.15
C HIS A 99 -5.94 7.13 -10.36
N PHE A 100 -5.23 8.06 -11.01
CA PHE A 100 -4.57 9.13 -10.27
C PHE A 100 -5.62 10.26 -10.06
N PRO A 101 -5.62 11.01 -8.94
CA PRO A 101 -6.59 12.11 -8.66
C PRO A 101 -6.40 13.32 -9.59
N THR A 102 -7.24 14.39 -9.56
CA THR A 102 -7.07 15.65 -10.35
C THR A 102 -6.85 16.90 -9.46
N THR A 103 -5.94 17.86 -9.70
CA THR A 103 -5.14 18.29 -10.89
C THR A 103 -5.68 19.59 -11.48
N VAL A 104 -6.08 20.51 -10.60
CA VAL A 104 -5.84 21.94 -10.84
C VAL A 104 -5.20 22.58 -9.59
N ASN A 105 -4.14 23.39 -9.78
CA ASN A 105 -3.52 24.26 -8.75
C ASN A 105 -2.87 23.61 -7.51
N GLY A 106 -2.11 22.51 -7.67
CA GLY A 106 -1.24 21.95 -6.61
C GLY A 106 -1.81 20.78 -5.80
N PHE A 107 -3.00 20.31 -6.14
CA PHE A 107 -3.70 19.17 -5.51
C PHE A 107 -3.79 18.00 -6.54
N PRO A 108 -3.05 16.84 -6.41
CA PRO A 108 -2.60 15.81 -7.41
C PRO A 108 -3.44 15.37 -8.64
N SER A 109 -2.80 14.88 -9.75
CA SER A 109 -3.11 15.21 -11.19
C SER A 109 -3.73 14.19 -12.18
N TYR A 110 -4.86 14.54 -12.85
CA TYR A 110 -5.49 13.77 -13.96
C TYR A 110 -6.04 14.64 -15.09
N SER A 111 -5.18 14.92 -16.06
CA SER A 111 -5.54 14.80 -17.48
C SER A 111 -4.98 13.46 -17.95
N GLY A 112 -5.80 12.60 -18.55
CA GLY A 112 -5.31 11.32 -19.07
C GLY A 112 -4.29 11.49 -20.19
N GLU A 113 -3.59 10.40 -20.51
CA GLU A 113 -2.58 10.24 -21.58
C GLU A 113 -1.13 10.67 -21.24
N SER A 114 -0.40 9.80 -20.53
CA SER A 114 0.75 9.07 -21.12
C SER A 114 1.27 7.98 -20.16
N ASP A 115 1.38 6.73 -20.63
CA ASP A 115 2.14 5.67 -19.94
C ASP A 115 3.62 5.77 -20.37
N SER A 116 4.34 6.76 -19.84
CA SER A 116 5.81 6.84 -19.87
C SER A 116 6.32 7.56 -18.62
N ASP A 117 7.59 7.40 -18.30
CA ASP A 117 8.36 8.16 -17.28
C ASP A 117 8.46 7.52 -15.88
N TYR A 118 8.97 6.28 -15.85
CA TYR A 118 9.93 5.88 -14.81
C TYR A 118 11.35 6.05 -15.40
N GLU A 119 11.88 7.27 -15.39
CA GLU A 119 13.31 7.45 -15.67
C GLU A 119 14.14 6.84 -14.53
N LEU A 120 15.07 5.96 -14.89
CA LEU A 120 16.07 5.47 -13.96
C LEU A 120 17.02 6.62 -13.60
N LEU A 121 16.90 7.13 -12.37
CA LEU A 121 17.98 7.87 -11.73
C LEU A 121 19.13 6.92 -11.40
N THR A 122 19.93 6.59 -12.41
CA THR A 122 21.24 5.95 -12.21
C THR A 122 22.20 6.96 -11.58
N ASP A 123 22.67 6.63 -10.38
CA ASP A 123 23.81 7.30 -9.76
C ASP A 123 25.03 7.31 -10.71
N SER A 124 25.69 8.45 -10.79
CA SER A 124 26.92 8.67 -11.54
C SER A 124 27.63 9.90 -10.99
N GLY A 125 28.31 9.71 -9.87
CA GLY A 125 29.20 10.72 -9.31
C GLY A 125 30.28 11.16 -10.30
N ALA A 126 30.43 12.48 -10.47
CA ALA A 126 31.56 13.10 -11.12
C ALA A 126 31.98 14.34 -10.31
N SER A 127 32.93 14.14 -9.41
CA SER A 127 33.64 15.21 -8.69
C SER A 127 34.41 16.10 -9.67
N ASN A 128 34.36 17.42 -9.45
CA ASN A 128 35.40 18.35 -9.93
C ASN A 128 35.40 19.61 -9.06
N ASP A 129 36.25 19.63 -8.04
CA ASP A 129 36.73 20.86 -7.43
C ASP A 129 37.55 21.66 -8.46
N ARG A 130 37.31 22.97 -8.59
CA ARG A 130 38.33 23.95 -8.97
C ARG A 130 38.04 25.32 -8.33
N GLU A 131 38.98 25.78 -7.51
CA GLU A 131 39.09 27.16 -7.04
C GLU A 131 39.35 28.13 -8.22
N ALA A 132 38.87 29.38 -8.09
CA ALA A 132 39.68 30.59 -8.29
C ALA A 132 38.91 31.88 -7.89
N SER A 133 39.61 32.76 -7.17
CA SER A 133 39.59 34.25 -7.11
C SER A 133 38.76 35.04 -8.17
N ASP A 134 38.29 36.28 -7.94
CA ASP A 134 38.87 37.34 -7.08
C ASP A 134 37.92 38.54 -6.77
N SER A 135 38.35 39.37 -5.82
CA SER A 135 38.10 40.81 -5.54
C SER A 135 36.94 41.62 -6.20
N ASN A 136 36.12 42.27 -5.34
CA ASN A 136 35.80 43.72 -5.31
C ASN A 136 34.99 44.00 -4.01
N ALA A 137 35.27 44.93 -3.09
CA ALA A 137 35.79 46.31 -3.11
C ALA A 137 34.69 47.38 -3.25
N GLU A 138 34.68 48.33 -2.28
CA GLU A 138 33.86 49.55 -2.15
C GLU A 138 32.36 49.29 -1.83
N GLU A 139 31.69 50.02 -0.92
CA GLU A 139 31.97 51.29 -0.20
C GLU A 139 31.65 51.18 1.31
#